data_AF-A0A0G4GYP0-F1
#
_entry.id   AF-A0A0G4GYP0-F1
#
_cell.length_a   1.000
_cell.length_b   1.000
_cell.length_c   1.000
_cell.angle_alpha   90.00
_cell.angle_beta   90.00
_cell.angle_gamma   90.00
#
_symmetry.space_group_name_H-M   'P 1'
#
loop_
_entity.id
_entity.type
_entity.pdbx_description
1 polymer ?
#
loop_
_entity_poly.entity_id
_entity_poly.type
_entity_poly.pdbx_seq_one_letter_code
_entity_poly.pdbx_strand_id
1 'polypeptide(L)'
;MANSSKKQRRSEEAALVSHSGGDDSSITQPDERHAQSLQSLHLLPDDVRRTVLSELLGTQCIIGTLSLVRKAFHTIATDPQMHRTIYLRNTYRNSRRHKPIPVTDRQTAAWSPRLTRTKRIVMMCPVEGGLVRLIEATRKTLTFLKVDDREWSEPVVHQSSVELEFPVLAQVAVAGHWVQVAEMRMWRLSSLESLCVSSSYSCCHPWHHFSRALHTLELDHADGLHWGSGMPAGVDLSSLKRLTVTDMGPWDAQRLSECGLKLDAFDMTSDMFVNSAASIKAINAFRIRCLAAGAEEVWRYEILYFNFSALFHMTDADLLECAQTIQKFASMATSASLPVAFSNAHNFSPQLYSVVSKLNFPRVSSLSIYREVRHNLFPVPAAFLSRIGHMFPHVTEADLFSFDGEGLASQGLASLAEGHVQSVLEQLGNLTVVRCGVDIEEGVGEWSLWVDEAGEEEADKPFHERMSRATHSVEVCACDDEEGMEWSNESVVRMHMHAIAILPCLHSIVLEVDLCPQSCCEYGRQEDSQLDYSQFLSVLEQAQLGGGRFHALLRAAGFDLVELTPLAHLCCVEVRRIGFVGDPMQRKITDYFSAVQ
;
A
#
# COMPACT_ATOMS: atom_id res chain seq x y z
N MET A 1 5.82 -35.16 -13.78
CA MET A 1 5.06 -35.86 -12.70
C MET A 1 5.22 -35.08 -11.41
N ALA A 2 4.19 -34.33 -10.98
CA ALA A 2 3.85 -33.96 -9.61
C ALA A 2 2.64 -33.00 -9.64
N ASN A 3 1.70 -33.22 -8.74
CA ASN A 3 0.27 -32.91 -8.83
C ASN A 3 -0.16 -31.43 -8.75
N SER A 4 -1.06 -31.05 -9.66
CA SER A 4 -1.93 -29.86 -9.58
C SER A 4 -3.22 -30.19 -8.81
N SER A 5 -3.53 -29.41 -7.78
CA SER A 5 -4.77 -29.54 -6.99
C SER A 5 -5.79 -28.47 -7.40
N LYS A 6 -6.68 -28.81 -8.34
CA LYS A 6 -7.88 -28.01 -8.65
C LYS A 6 -8.97 -28.30 -7.61
N LYS A 7 -9.42 -27.28 -6.87
CA LYS A 7 -10.55 -27.37 -5.95
C LYS A 7 -11.81 -26.79 -6.61
N GLN A 8 -12.69 -27.70 -7.00
CA GLN A 8 -14.01 -27.50 -7.58
C GLN A 8 -14.99 -27.00 -6.51
N ARG A 9 -15.64 -25.85 -6.71
CA ARG A 9 -16.82 -25.41 -5.93
C ARG A 9 -18.06 -25.58 -6.78
N ARG A 10 -18.99 -26.41 -6.30
CA ARG A 10 -20.34 -26.61 -6.84
C ARG A 10 -21.26 -25.50 -6.34
N SER A 11 -22.09 -25.01 -7.25
CA SER A 11 -23.20 -24.08 -7.06
C SER A 11 -24.52 -24.82 -7.35
N GLU A 12 -25.31 -25.03 -6.30
CA GLU A 12 -26.74 -25.41 -6.25
C GLU A 12 -27.18 -24.78 -4.90
N GLU A 13 -28.20 -23.94 -4.73
CA GLU A 13 -29.57 -24.02 -5.20
C GLU A 13 -30.14 -22.61 -5.41
N ALA A 14 -30.83 -22.44 -6.55
CA ALA A 14 -31.83 -21.42 -6.75
C ALA A 14 -33.12 -22.13 -7.17
N ALA A 15 -34.13 -22.18 -6.30
CA ALA A 15 -35.55 -22.31 -6.67
C ALA A 15 -36.43 -22.28 -5.40
N LEU A 16 -37.43 -21.38 -5.41
CA LEU A 16 -38.73 -21.36 -4.69
C LEU A 16 -39.01 -19.93 -4.19
N VAL A 17 -39.56 -19.08 -5.08
CA VAL A 17 -41.01 -18.87 -5.33
C VAL A 17 -41.60 -17.79 -4.40
N SER A 18 -42.07 -16.75 -5.09
CA SER A 18 -42.98 -15.68 -4.72
C SER A 18 -44.15 -16.07 -3.81
N HIS A 19 -44.50 -15.20 -2.85
CA HIS A 19 -45.86 -14.63 -2.70
C HIS A 19 -45.96 -13.56 -1.59
N SER A 20 -46.77 -12.53 -1.90
CA SER A 20 -47.55 -11.60 -1.03
C SER A 20 -46.85 -10.93 0.16
N GLY A 21 -46.82 -9.61 0.29
CA GLY A 21 -47.99 -8.74 0.23
C GLY A 21 -48.79 -8.86 1.53
N GLY A 22 -48.35 -8.20 2.60
CA GLY A 22 -49.02 -8.19 3.89
C GLY A 22 -48.40 -7.18 4.86
N ASP A 23 -49.15 -6.13 5.17
CA ASP A 23 -48.93 -5.25 6.32
C ASP A 23 -48.86 -6.09 7.59
N ASP A 24 -47.74 -6.05 8.31
CA ASP A 24 -47.63 -6.69 9.61
C ASP A 24 -47.03 -5.72 10.63
N SER A 25 -47.92 -4.92 11.22
CA SER A 25 -47.70 -4.15 12.44
C SER A 25 -48.03 -5.01 13.66
N SER A 26 -47.44 -6.19 13.76
CA SER A 26 -47.52 -7.02 14.97
C SER A 26 -46.26 -6.82 15.82
N ILE A 27 -46.39 -5.95 16.83
CA ILE A 27 -45.52 -5.96 18.00
C ILE A 27 -45.72 -7.33 18.67
N THR A 28 -44.87 -8.30 18.32
CA THR A 28 -44.78 -9.58 19.01
C THR A 28 -44.52 -9.32 20.49
N GLN A 29 -45.46 -9.70 21.35
CA GLN A 29 -45.25 -9.70 22.79
C GLN A 29 -44.03 -10.58 23.12
N PRO A 30 -43.13 -10.11 23.99
CA PRO A 30 -41.93 -10.87 24.33
C PRO A 30 -42.32 -12.19 24.99
N ASP A 31 -41.83 -13.29 24.40
CA ASP A 31 -41.97 -14.67 24.86
C ASP A 31 -41.66 -14.78 26.37
N GLU A 32 -42.66 -15.12 27.19
CA GLU A 32 -42.58 -15.14 28.66
C GLU A 32 -41.45 -16.05 29.19
N ARG A 33 -40.98 -17.01 28.39
CA ARG A 33 -39.85 -17.89 28.75
C ARG A 33 -38.53 -17.12 28.88
N HIS A 34 -38.31 -16.05 28.12
CA HIS A 34 -37.12 -15.20 28.28
C HIS A 34 -37.16 -14.37 29.56
N ALA A 35 -38.36 -14.06 30.06
CA ALA A 35 -38.54 -13.33 31.30
C ALA A 35 -38.13 -14.16 32.53
N GLN A 36 -38.31 -15.49 32.53
CA GLN A 36 -37.88 -16.34 33.66
C GLN A 36 -36.35 -16.43 33.77
N SER A 37 -35.63 -16.52 32.66
CA SER A 37 -34.15 -16.59 32.68
C SER A 37 -33.48 -15.33 33.25
N LEU A 38 -34.10 -14.16 33.13
CA LEU A 38 -33.58 -12.90 33.68
C LEU A 38 -33.83 -12.72 35.18
N GLN A 39 -34.72 -13.50 35.80
CA GLN A 39 -34.95 -13.40 37.26
C GLN A 39 -33.73 -13.86 38.06
N SER A 40 -32.93 -14.77 37.50
CA SER A 40 -31.73 -15.35 38.12
C SER A 40 -30.61 -14.33 38.35
N LEU A 41 -30.56 -13.24 37.56
CA LEU A 41 -29.49 -12.23 37.66
C LEU A 41 -29.57 -11.40 38.95
N HIS A 42 -30.77 -11.22 39.52
CA HIS A 42 -30.94 -10.48 40.78
C HIS A 42 -30.59 -11.31 42.01
N LEU A 43 -30.58 -12.64 41.88
CA LEU A 43 -30.20 -13.57 42.94
C LEU A 43 -28.68 -13.70 43.10
N LEU A 44 -27.90 -13.14 42.16
CA LEU A 44 -26.45 -13.15 42.26
C LEU A 44 -25.99 -12.23 43.39
N PRO A 45 -25.01 -12.65 44.20
CA PRO A 45 -24.40 -11.81 45.22
C PRO A 45 -23.96 -10.46 44.63
N ASP A 46 -24.11 -9.40 45.42
CA ASP A 46 -23.77 -8.04 44.97
C ASP A 46 -22.33 -7.93 44.47
N ASP A 47 -21.40 -8.69 45.06
CA ASP A 47 -20.01 -8.75 44.62
C ASP A 47 -19.88 -9.31 43.21
N VAL A 48 -20.52 -10.45 42.90
CA VAL A 48 -20.51 -11.05 41.55
C VAL A 48 -21.17 -10.13 40.53
N ARG A 49 -22.25 -9.45 40.94
CA ARG A 49 -22.95 -8.48 40.09
C ARG A 49 -22.06 -7.27 39.78
N ARG A 50 -21.31 -6.79 40.78
CA ARG A 50 -20.41 -5.64 40.68
C ARG A 50 -19.12 -5.94 39.95
N THR A 51 -18.49 -7.09 40.16
CA THR A 51 -17.17 -7.38 39.58
C THR A 51 -17.26 -8.09 38.24
N VAL A 52 -18.22 -9.00 38.06
CA VAL A 52 -18.29 -9.84 36.85
C VAL A 52 -19.33 -9.32 35.87
N LEU A 53 -20.58 -9.12 36.33
CA LEU A 53 -21.66 -8.73 35.42
C LEU A 53 -21.59 -7.28 34.96
N SER A 54 -21.11 -6.37 35.80
CA SER A 54 -21.01 -4.96 35.43
C SER A 54 -20.04 -4.75 34.25
N GLU A 55 -18.93 -5.49 34.23
CA GLU A 55 -17.95 -5.45 33.15
C GLU A 55 -18.48 -6.12 31.87
N LEU A 56 -19.26 -7.20 32.02
CA LEU A 56 -19.76 -7.99 30.89
C LEU A 56 -21.02 -7.44 30.23
N LEU A 57 -21.95 -6.85 30.99
CA LEU A 57 -23.22 -6.37 30.45
C LEU A 57 -23.04 -5.04 29.69
N GLY A 58 -22.05 -4.23 30.06
CA GLY A 58 -21.81 -2.93 29.45
C GLY A 58 -22.92 -1.91 29.76
N THR A 59 -22.56 -0.64 29.81
CA THR A 59 -23.49 0.47 30.08
C THR A 59 -24.68 0.49 29.11
N GLN A 60 -24.48 0.12 27.84
CA GLN A 60 -25.56 0.11 26.85
C GLN A 60 -26.67 -0.89 27.20
N CYS A 61 -26.35 -2.13 27.56
CA CYS A 61 -27.38 -3.11 27.90
C CYS A 61 -28.04 -2.75 29.22
N ILE A 62 -27.27 -2.33 30.22
CA ILE A 62 -27.80 -2.02 31.56
C ILE A 62 -28.73 -0.80 31.48
N ILE A 63 -28.28 0.29 30.87
CA ILE A 63 -29.02 1.55 30.87
C ILE A 63 -30.08 1.56 29.77
N GLY A 64 -29.76 1.11 28.56
CA GLY A 64 -30.64 1.25 27.40
C GLY A 64 -31.71 0.16 27.26
N THR A 65 -31.43 -1.08 27.68
CA THR A 65 -32.33 -2.21 27.40
C THR A 65 -32.87 -2.86 28.67
N LEU A 66 -32.00 -3.31 29.57
CA LEU A 66 -32.37 -4.08 30.76
C LEU A 66 -33.14 -3.24 31.78
N SER A 67 -32.74 -1.98 31.98
CA SER A 67 -33.45 -1.09 32.91
C SER A 67 -34.89 -0.82 32.48
N LEU A 68 -35.17 -0.75 31.18
CA LEU A 68 -36.52 -0.54 30.66
C LEU A 68 -37.43 -1.77 30.84
N VAL A 69 -36.85 -2.96 30.85
CA VAL A 69 -37.61 -4.22 30.92
C VAL A 69 -37.96 -4.60 32.36
N ARG A 70 -37.12 -4.27 33.36
CA ARG A 70 -37.42 -4.59 34.78
C ARG A 70 -36.93 -3.57 35.80
N LYS A 71 -37.78 -3.30 36.81
CA LYS A 71 -37.48 -2.44 37.96
C LYS A 71 -36.20 -2.83 38.72
N ALA A 72 -35.91 -4.12 38.84
CA ALA A 72 -34.71 -4.56 39.56
C ALA A 72 -33.40 -4.21 38.83
N PHE A 73 -33.44 -3.98 37.50
CA PHE A 73 -32.32 -3.39 36.76
C PHE A 73 -32.31 -1.86 36.80
N HIS A 74 -33.40 -1.18 37.17
CA HIS A 74 -33.36 0.27 37.41
C HIS A 74 -32.40 0.60 38.54
N THR A 75 -32.45 -0.10 39.68
CA THR A 75 -31.56 0.15 40.81
C THR A 75 -30.08 -0.01 40.40
N ILE A 76 -29.77 -1.08 39.65
CA ILE A 76 -28.43 -1.33 39.10
C ILE A 76 -28.03 -0.25 38.10
N ALA A 77 -28.95 0.15 37.21
CA ALA A 77 -28.70 1.18 36.21
C ALA A 77 -28.55 2.58 36.84
N THR A 78 -29.08 2.82 38.04
CA THR A 78 -28.96 4.10 38.76
C THR A 78 -27.75 4.16 39.68
N ASP A 79 -27.19 3.04 40.12
CA ASP A 79 -26.06 3.00 41.05
C ASP A 79 -24.72 3.33 40.33
N PRO A 80 -24.04 4.44 40.69
CA PRO A 80 -22.76 4.79 40.08
C PRO A 80 -21.64 3.76 40.31
N GLN A 81 -21.72 2.91 41.35
CA GLN A 81 -20.73 1.85 41.56
C GLN A 81 -20.74 0.80 40.44
N MET A 82 -21.88 0.65 39.77
CA MET A 82 -22.09 -0.38 38.77
C MET A 82 -21.56 0.02 37.39
N HIS A 83 -21.16 1.28 37.17
CA HIS A 83 -20.76 1.77 35.85
C HIS A 83 -19.27 2.09 35.78
N ARG A 84 -18.43 1.10 36.10
CA ARG A 84 -16.95 1.26 36.01
C ARG A 84 -16.43 1.27 34.58
N THR A 85 -17.14 0.60 33.67
CA THR A 85 -16.76 0.47 32.26
C THR A 85 -17.95 0.82 31.37
N ILE A 86 -17.75 1.74 30.44
CA ILE A 86 -18.67 2.00 29.33
C ILE A 86 -18.14 1.28 28.10
N TYR A 87 -18.97 0.41 27.53
CA TYR A 87 -18.70 -0.25 26.27
C TYR A 87 -19.86 0.02 25.32
N LEU A 88 -19.61 0.79 24.26
CA LEU A 88 -20.54 1.05 23.18
C LEU A 88 -19.93 0.51 21.90
N ARG A 89 -20.62 -0.41 21.24
CA ARG A 89 -20.20 -0.90 19.93
C ARG A 89 -21.42 -0.99 19.05
N ASN A 90 -21.43 -0.22 17.97
CA ASN A 90 -22.47 -0.40 16.98
C ASN A 90 -22.14 -1.63 16.12
N THR A 91 -22.71 -2.77 16.48
CA THR A 91 -22.45 -4.07 15.85
C THR A 91 -23.39 -4.39 14.69
N TYR A 92 -23.98 -3.40 14.00
CA TYR A 92 -24.86 -3.69 12.85
C TYR A 92 -24.10 -4.49 11.78
N ARG A 93 -24.24 -5.82 11.83
CA ARG A 93 -23.38 -6.79 11.12
C ARG A 93 -23.49 -6.72 9.60
N ASN A 94 -24.53 -6.06 9.09
CA ASN A 94 -24.89 -6.13 7.67
C ASN A 94 -24.94 -4.76 6.97
N SER A 95 -24.82 -3.64 7.68
CA SER A 95 -24.73 -2.34 7.02
C SER A 95 -23.29 -1.86 7.05
N ARG A 96 -22.73 -1.58 5.87
CA ARG A 96 -21.43 -0.88 5.72
C ARG A 96 -21.40 0.52 6.36
N ARG A 97 -22.53 0.96 6.92
CA ARG A 97 -22.67 2.22 7.67
C ARG A 97 -23.13 1.93 9.10
N HIS A 98 -22.32 2.29 10.07
CA HIS A 98 -22.61 2.39 11.47
C HIS A 98 -23.60 3.53 11.67
N LYS A 99 -24.83 3.21 12.08
CA LYS A 99 -25.78 4.26 12.48
C LYS A 99 -25.22 5.02 13.69
N PRO A 100 -25.28 6.36 13.71
CA PRO A 100 -24.96 7.11 14.92
C PRO A 100 -25.83 6.66 16.09
N ILE A 101 -25.30 6.72 17.32
CA ILE A 101 -26.07 6.44 18.52
C ILE A 101 -26.57 7.78 19.07
N PRO A 102 -27.79 8.22 18.73
CA PRO A 102 -28.28 9.52 19.18
C PRO A 102 -28.43 9.50 20.71
N VAL A 103 -27.64 10.33 21.38
CA VAL A 103 -27.77 10.58 22.81
C VAL A 103 -28.30 11.98 23.02
N THR A 104 -29.56 12.06 23.43
CA THR A 104 -30.27 13.31 23.71
C THR A 104 -29.70 14.01 24.94
N ASP A 105 -29.84 15.34 25.02
CA ASP A 105 -29.42 16.12 26.20
C ASP A 105 -30.04 15.61 27.51
N ARG A 106 -31.30 15.13 27.45
CA ARG A 106 -31.99 14.53 28.60
C ARG A 106 -31.33 13.22 29.05
N GLN A 107 -30.90 12.38 28.11
CA GLN A 107 -30.17 11.15 28.42
C GLN A 107 -28.80 11.47 29.01
N THR A 108 -28.06 12.41 28.40
CA THR A 108 -26.77 12.87 28.95
C THR A 108 -26.94 13.38 30.38
N ALA A 109 -27.91 14.27 30.64
CA ALA A 109 -28.17 14.80 31.97
C ALA A 109 -28.54 13.71 32.99
N ALA A 110 -29.34 12.71 32.58
CA ALA A 110 -29.72 11.61 33.46
C ALA A 110 -28.57 10.62 33.73
N TRP A 111 -27.65 10.45 32.78
CA TRP A 111 -26.57 9.47 32.86
C TRP A 111 -25.32 10.05 33.50
N SER A 112 -25.01 11.33 33.32
CA SER A 112 -23.80 11.96 33.85
C SER A 112 -23.54 11.67 35.33
N PRO A 113 -24.52 11.83 36.27
CA PRO A 113 -24.29 11.50 37.68
C PRO A 113 -23.95 10.02 37.93
N ARG A 114 -24.48 9.13 37.09
CA ARG A 114 -24.33 7.67 37.21
C ARG A 114 -22.98 7.18 36.69
N LEU A 115 -22.35 7.92 35.79
CA LEU A 115 -21.07 7.59 35.19
C LEU A 115 -19.89 8.27 35.89
N THR A 116 -20.13 8.99 36.98
CA THR A 116 -19.09 9.71 37.75
C THR A 116 -17.99 8.84 38.34
N ARG A 117 -18.16 7.50 38.34
CA ARG A 117 -17.14 6.53 38.78
C ARG A 117 -16.60 5.65 37.65
N THR A 118 -16.90 5.98 36.40
CA THR A 118 -16.39 5.26 35.23
C THR A 118 -14.88 5.45 35.13
N LYS A 119 -14.16 4.34 35.01
CA LYS A 119 -12.70 4.29 34.84
C LYS A 119 -12.28 3.93 33.42
N ARG A 120 -13.12 3.21 32.68
CA ARG A 120 -12.80 2.71 31.35
C ARG A 120 -13.91 3.03 30.37
N ILE A 121 -13.58 3.58 29.21
CA ILE A 121 -14.51 3.80 28.11
C ILE A 121 -13.96 3.12 26.85
N VAL A 122 -14.80 2.37 26.16
CA VAL A 122 -14.55 1.83 24.82
C VAL A 122 -15.77 2.15 23.95
N MET A 123 -15.62 2.99 22.92
CA MET A 123 -16.68 3.34 21.99
C MET A 123 -16.22 3.10 20.55
N MET A 124 -16.88 2.19 19.84
CA MET A 124 -16.63 1.90 18.43
C MET A 124 -17.88 2.29 17.65
N CYS A 125 -18.06 3.60 17.45
CA CYS A 125 -19.24 4.19 16.85
C CYS A 125 -18.95 5.64 16.38
N PRO A 126 -19.78 6.16 15.46
CA PRO A 126 -19.65 7.54 14.99
C PRO A 126 -19.64 8.57 16.11
N VAL A 127 -18.89 9.65 15.89
CA VAL A 127 -18.83 10.78 16.80
C VAL A 127 -20.20 11.45 16.92
N GLU A 128 -20.70 11.57 18.15
CA GLU A 128 -21.95 12.26 18.46
C GLU A 128 -21.77 13.18 19.66
N GLY A 129 -22.29 14.41 19.59
CA GLY A 129 -22.10 15.41 20.65
C GLY A 129 -22.61 14.97 22.03
N GLY A 130 -23.65 14.13 22.07
CA GLY A 130 -24.12 13.49 23.30
C GLY A 130 -23.10 12.53 23.93
N LEU A 131 -22.38 11.76 23.12
CA LEU A 131 -21.34 10.82 23.57
C LEU A 131 -20.09 11.56 24.07
N VAL A 132 -19.68 12.63 23.38
CA VAL A 132 -18.58 13.50 23.81
C VAL A 132 -18.85 14.02 25.23
N ARG A 133 -20.05 14.54 25.48
CA ARG A 133 -20.44 15.04 26.82
C ARG A 133 -20.50 13.95 27.88
N LEU A 134 -20.80 12.70 27.52
CA LEU A 134 -20.70 11.57 28.45
C LEU A 134 -19.25 11.31 28.85
N ILE A 135 -18.31 11.29 27.90
CA ILE A 135 -16.87 11.14 28.21
C ILE A 135 -16.42 12.27 29.15
N GLU A 136 -16.77 13.51 28.85
CA GLU A 136 -16.43 14.68 29.68
C GLU A 136 -17.03 14.63 31.09
N ALA A 137 -18.18 13.98 31.26
CA ALA A 137 -18.79 13.76 32.59
C ALA A 137 -17.98 12.77 33.44
N THR A 138 -17.20 11.89 32.81
CA THR A 138 -16.34 10.90 33.49
C THR A 138 -14.91 11.39 33.76
N ARG A 139 -14.56 12.62 33.34
CA ARG A 139 -13.18 13.12 33.31
C ARG A 139 -12.38 12.97 34.60
N LYS A 140 -13.04 13.06 35.76
CA LYS A 140 -12.39 12.97 37.09
C LYS A 140 -11.94 11.55 37.46
N THR A 141 -12.50 10.52 36.84
CA THR A 141 -12.26 9.11 37.21
C THR A 141 -11.78 8.25 36.05
N LEU A 142 -11.91 8.75 34.81
CA LEU A 142 -11.56 8.03 33.60
C LEU A 142 -10.05 7.81 33.51
N THR A 143 -9.60 6.56 33.53
CA THR A 143 -8.19 6.16 33.43
C THR A 143 -7.83 5.57 32.07
N PHE A 144 -8.82 5.08 31.32
CA PHE A 144 -8.65 4.50 29.99
C PHE A 144 -9.75 4.94 29.03
N LEU A 145 -9.38 5.43 27.85
CA LEU A 145 -10.29 5.80 26.78
C LEU A 145 -9.88 5.10 25.48
N LYS A 146 -10.79 4.33 24.87
CA LYS A 146 -10.64 3.84 23.50
C LYS A 146 -11.84 4.28 22.67
N VAL A 147 -11.62 5.07 21.62
CA VAL A 147 -12.68 5.54 20.73
C VAL A 147 -12.25 5.41 19.28
N ASP A 148 -13.14 4.92 18.43
CA ASP A 148 -12.87 4.71 17.00
C ASP A 148 -14.16 4.96 16.20
N ASP A 149 -14.02 5.74 15.15
CA ASP A 149 -15.03 6.01 14.14
C ASP A 149 -14.40 5.81 12.76
N ARG A 150 -14.72 4.68 12.11
CA ARG A 150 -14.19 4.34 10.79
C ARG A 150 -14.94 5.01 9.64
N GLU A 151 -15.93 5.85 9.94
CA GLU A 151 -16.80 6.43 8.92
C GLU A 151 -16.37 7.84 8.52
N TRP A 152 -16.56 8.17 7.26
CA TRP A 152 -16.15 9.43 6.62
C TRP A 152 -17.20 10.54 6.77
N SER A 153 -17.85 10.65 7.92
CA SER A 153 -18.83 11.72 8.16
C SER A 153 -18.24 12.84 8.99
N GLU A 154 -18.34 14.08 8.51
CA GLU A 154 -17.92 15.26 9.28
C GLU A 154 -18.59 15.28 10.66
N PRO A 155 -17.83 15.46 11.75
CA PRO A 155 -18.37 15.40 13.09
C PRO A 155 -19.18 16.66 13.38
N VAL A 156 -20.44 16.48 13.78
CA VAL A 156 -21.29 17.58 14.28
C VAL A 156 -20.96 17.84 15.75
N VAL A 157 -19.77 18.38 16.00
CA VAL A 157 -19.30 18.72 17.36
C VAL A 157 -19.07 20.22 17.48
N HIS A 158 -19.76 20.85 18.42
CA HIS A 158 -19.55 22.26 18.72
C HIS A 158 -18.20 22.48 19.40
N GLN A 159 -17.41 23.40 18.84
CA GLN A 159 -16.18 23.88 19.44
C GLN A 159 -16.44 24.41 20.85
N SER A 160 -15.66 23.95 21.82
CA SER A 160 -15.70 24.44 23.20
C SER A 160 -14.65 25.54 23.38
N SER A 161 -15.02 26.64 24.03
CA SER A 161 -14.06 27.66 24.49
C SER A 161 -13.45 27.33 25.85
N VAL A 162 -13.94 26.28 26.54
CA VAL A 162 -13.51 25.91 27.88
C VAL A 162 -12.58 24.70 27.81
N GLU A 163 -11.38 24.87 28.36
CA GLU A 163 -10.40 23.80 28.55
C GLU A 163 -10.93 22.78 29.57
N LEU A 164 -10.89 21.49 29.21
CA LEU A 164 -11.42 20.39 30.02
C LEU A 164 -10.32 19.44 30.43
N GLU A 165 -10.01 19.41 31.73
CA GLU A 165 -8.95 18.55 32.26
C GLU A 165 -9.44 17.13 32.60
N PHE A 166 -8.66 16.14 32.17
CA PHE A 166 -8.74 14.73 32.54
C PHE A 166 -7.55 14.35 33.45
N PRO A 167 -7.66 14.55 34.77
CA PRO A 167 -6.53 14.49 35.70
C PRO A 167 -6.02 13.08 36.01
N VAL A 168 -6.69 12.02 35.55
CA VAL A 168 -6.31 10.62 35.83
C VAL A 168 -6.31 9.75 34.58
N LEU A 169 -6.50 10.34 33.39
CA LEU A 169 -6.56 9.61 32.12
C LEU A 169 -5.16 9.24 31.67
N ALA A 170 -4.78 7.99 31.94
CA ALA A 170 -3.44 7.46 31.69
C ALA A 170 -3.28 6.86 30.29
N GLN A 171 -4.32 6.23 29.75
CA GLN A 171 -4.23 5.52 28.46
C GLN A 171 -5.32 5.99 27.51
N VAL A 172 -4.92 6.40 26.31
CA VAL A 172 -5.86 6.78 25.26
C VAL A 172 -5.53 6.11 23.94
N ALA A 173 -6.54 5.52 23.30
CA ALA A 173 -6.50 5.05 21.92
C ALA A 173 -7.64 5.73 21.15
N VAL A 174 -7.34 6.61 20.21
CA VAL A 174 -8.33 7.38 19.46
C VAL A 174 -8.14 7.18 17.97
N ALA A 175 -9.24 7.03 17.24
CA ALA A 175 -9.20 6.88 15.80
C ALA A 175 -10.31 7.62 15.06
N GLY A 176 -10.04 7.97 13.80
CA GLY A 176 -10.96 8.69 12.92
C GLY A 176 -11.35 10.07 13.45
N HIS A 177 -12.62 10.43 13.34
CA HIS A 177 -13.11 11.75 13.76
C HIS A 177 -12.95 12.03 15.26
N TRP A 178 -12.81 11.01 16.10
CA TRP A 178 -12.57 11.20 17.53
C TRP A 178 -11.26 11.94 17.83
N VAL A 179 -10.28 11.91 16.92
CA VAL A 179 -9.02 12.64 17.09
C VAL A 179 -9.25 14.14 17.09
N GLN A 180 -10.12 14.63 16.20
CA GLN A 180 -10.51 16.05 16.11
C GLN A 180 -11.37 16.50 17.29
N VAL A 181 -12.15 15.59 17.90
CA VAL A 181 -13.01 15.94 19.04
C VAL A 181 -12.20 16.48 20.19
N ALA A 182 -11.11 15.83 20.57
CA ALA A 182 -10.30 16.29 21.69
C ALA A 182 -9.67 17.67 21.45
N GLU A 183 -9.32 17.97 20.19
CA GLU A 183 -8.89 19.30 19.76
C GLU A 183 -10.00 20.33 19.92
N MET A 184 -11.14 20.11 19.24
CA MET A 184 -12.28 21.04 19.25
C MET A 184 -12.84 21.27 20.66
N ARG A 185 -12.63 20.31 21.56
CA ARG A 185 -13.10 20.34 22.95
C ARG A 185 -12.00 20.74 23.95
N MET A 186 -10.80 21.05 23.48
CA MET A 186 -9.66 21.50 24.30
C MET A 186 -9.40 20.57 25.50
N TRP A 187 -9.32 19.27 25.25
CA TRP A 187 -9.06 18.28 26.30
C TRP A 187 -7.61 18.34 26.77
N ARG A 188 -7.41 18.42 28.09
CA ARG A 188 -6.08 18.39 28.72
C ARG A 188 -5.86 17.09 29.49
N LEU A 189 -4.80 16.37 29.15
CA LEU A 189 -4.53 15.02 29.65
C LEU A 189 -3.31 15.00 30.56
N SER A 190 -3.45 15.48 31.81
CA SER A 190 -2.31 15.74 32.71
C SER A 190 -1.61 14.50 33.26
N SER A 191 -2.23 13.32 33.17
CA SER A 191 -1.64 12.02 33.60
C SER A 191 -1.43 11.04 32.46
N LEU A 192 -1.43 11.51 31.20
CA LEU A 192 -1.28 10.63 30.04
C LEU A 192 0.07 9.92 30.05
N GLU A 193 0.00 8.60 29.97
CA GLU A 193 1.13 7.67 29.98
C GLU A 193 1.31 6.96 28.63
N SER A 194 0.20 6.64 27.97
CA SER A 194 0.16 5.98 26.67
C SER A 194 -0.88 6.61 25.76
N LEU A 195 -0.46 6.93 24.53
CA LEU A 195 -1.33 7.43 23.48
C LEU A 195 -1.19 6.60 22.21
N CYS A 196 -2.32 6.18 21.65
CA CYS A 196 -2.45 5.58 20.33
C CYS A 196 -3.40 6.46 19.50
N VAL A 197 -2.96 6.94 18.34
CA VAL A 197 -3.76 7.78 17.43
C VAL A 197 -3.77 7.13 16.05
N SER A 198 -4.93 6.86 15.48
CA SER A 198 -5.08 6.36 14.10
C SER A 198 -5.98 7.31 13.30
N SER A 199 -5.44 8.07 12.36
CA SER A 199 -6.19 9.16 11.73
C SER A 199 -5.72 9.42 10.30
N SER A 200 -6.68 9.68 9.41
CA SER A 200 -6.42 10.30 8.10
C SER A 200 -6.17 11.81 8.21
N TYR A 201 -6.47 12.42 9.36
CA TYR A 201 -6.36 13.87 9.58
C TYR A 201 -5.12 14.24 10.42
N SER A 202 -4.54 15.41 10.14
CA SER A 202 -3.30 15.95 10.74
C SER A 202 -3.42 16.48 12.18
N CYS A 203 -4.48 16.15 12.92
CA CYS A 203 -4.94 16.91 14.08
C CYS A 203 -4.45 16.41 15.47
N CYS A 204 -3.26 15.81 15.57
CA CYS A 204 -2.75 15.35 16.88
C CYS A 204 -2.17 16.49 17.77
N HIS A 205 -2.08 17.73 17.26
CA HIS A 205 -1.42 18.86 17.93
C HIS A 205 -1.83 19.16 19.38
N PRO A 206 -3.11 19.16 19.77
CA PRO A 206 -3.51 19.56 21.12
C PRO A 206 -3.29 18.46 22.16
N TRP A 207 -3.20 17.20 21.70
CA TRP A 207 -2.79 16.12 22.57
C TRP A 207 -1.37 16.41 23.06
N HIS A 208 -0.50 16.96 22.20
CA HIS A 208 0.93 17.19 22.44
C HIS A 208 1.31 18.19 23.53
N HIS A 209 0.39 18.90 24.18
CA HIS A 209 0.67 19.56 25.46
C HIS A 209 0.83 18.55 26.61
N PHE A 210 1.45 17.41 26.31
CA PHE A 210 1.34 16.18 27.06
C PHE A 210 1.83 16.30 28.49
N SER A 211 1.21 15.44 29.31
CA SER A 211 1.79 15.01 30.55
C SER A 211 3.26 14.63 30.37
N ARG A 212 4.10 15.10 31.30
CA ARG A 212 5.47 14.62 31.47
C ARG A 212 5.55 13.11 31.76
N ALA A 213 4.42 12.41 31.92
CA ALA A 213 4.34 10.97 32.13
C ALA A 213 4.24 10.16 30.81
N LEU A 214 4.11 10.80 29.64
CA LEU A 214 3.94 10.09 28.37
C LEU A 214 5.20 9.27 28.06
N HIS A 215 5.06 7.94 28.07
CA HIS A 215 6.15 7.01 27.82
C HIS A 215 5.92 6.13 26.59
N THR A 216 4.67 5.99 26.12
CA THR A 216 4.35 5.25 24.89
C THR A 216 3.51 6.12 23.93
N LEU A 217 3.94 6.21 22.69
CA LEU A 217 3.24 6.91 21.61
C LEU A 217 3.15 6.01 20.39
N GLU A 218 1.93 5.73 19.93
CA GLU A 218 1.63 4.95 18.73
C GLU A 218 0.78 5.78 17.78
N LEU A 219 1.19 5.83 16.52
CA LEU A 219 0.71 6.80 15.55
C LEU A 219 0.51 6.08 14.24
N ASP A 220 -0.71 6.10 13.74
CA ASP A 220 -1.12 5.38 12.56
C ASP A 220 -1.77 6.36 11.59
N HIS A 221 -0.96 6.87 10.64
CA HIS A 221 -1.39 7.83 9.63
C HIS A 221 -1.25 7.20 8.25
N ALA A 222 -2.39 6.81 7.66
CA ALA A 222 -2.40 6.23 6.32
C ALA A 222 -2.08 7.25 5.21
N ASP A 223 -2.38 8.54 5.44
CA ASP A 223 -2.37 9.56 4.38
C ASP A 223 -1.08 10.42 4.34
N GLY A 224 0.02 9.96 4.92
CA GLY A 224 1.35 10.59 4.78
C GLY A 224 1.46 12.03 5.33
N LEU A 225 0.51 12.49 6.13
CA LEU A 225 0.51 13.85 6.68
C LEU A 225 1.61 13.99 7.73
N HIS A 226 2.57 14.88 7.43
CA HIS A 226 3.77 15.11 8.21
C HIS A 226 3.49 15.69 9.61
N TRP A 227 3.95 14.96 10.63
CA TRP A 227 4.03 15.38 12.04
C TRP A 227 4.61 16.78 12.22
N GLY A 228 5.66 17.08 11.45
CA GLY A 228 6.50 18.24 11.66
C GLY A 228 5.82 19.58 11.40
N SER A 229 4.70 19.60 10.66
CA SER A 229 4.04 20.86 10.26
C SER A 229 3.31 21.56 11.40
N GLY A 230 2.81 20.83 12.39
CA GLY A 230 2.05 21.42 13.50
C GLY A 230 2.48 21.00 14.90
N MET A 231 3.56 20.24 15.06
CA MET A 231 4.14 20.04 16.40
C MET A 231 4.67 21.39 16.94
N PRO A 232 4.14 21.91 18.06
CA PRO A 232 4.61 23.18 18.60
C PRO A 232 6.09 23.10 18.96
N ALA A 233 6.83 24.19 18.75
CA ALA A 233 8.18 24.29 19.27
C ALA A 233 8.16 24.15 20.80
N GLY A 234 8.99 23.25 21.34
CA GLY A 234 9.16 23.08 22.79
C GLY A 234 8.27 22.04 23.47
N VAL A 235 7.64 21.13 22.72
CA VAL A 235 7.00 19.95 23.33
C VAL A 235 8.07 19.09 24.04
N ASP A 236 7.87 18.87 25.34
CA ASP A 236 8.74 18.03 26.16
C ASP A 236 8.32 16.56 26.03
N LEU A 237 9.05 15.82 25.19
CA LEU A 237 8.90 14.37 25.01
C LEU A 237 10.01 13.59 25.73
N SER A 238 10.70 14.19 26.70
CA SER A 238 11.87 13.57 27.35
C SER A 238 11.56 12.25 28.08
N SER A 239 10.31 12.05 28.51
CA SER A 239 9.85 10.80 29.14
C SER A 239 9.47 9.71 28.15
N LEU A 240 9.41 10.01 26.85
CA LEU A 240 8.97 9.04 25.85
C LEU A 240 9.99 7.90 25.71
N LYS A 241 9.52 6.67 25.89
CA LYS A 241 10.34 5.46 25.85
C LYS A 241 10.05 4.56 24.67
N ARG A 242 8.82 4.55 24.19
CA ARG A 242 8.39 3.75 23.04
C ARG A 242 7.67 4.63 22.03
N LEU A 243 8.11 4.55 20.78
CA LEU A 243 7.49 5.23 19.66
C LEU A 243 7.15 4.21 18.57
N THR A 244 5.89 4.18 18.16
CA THR A 244 5.40 3.40 17.02
C THR A 244 4.80 4.35 15.99
N VAL A 245 5.24 4.28 14.74
CA VAL A 245 4.77 5.18 13.67
C VAL A 245 4.43 4.39 12.41
N THR A 246 3.25 4.65 11.84
CA THR A 246 2.93 4.34 10.46
C THR A 246 3.34 5.51 9.60
N ASP A 247 4.35 5.29 8.76
CA ASP A 247 5.01 6.24 7.87
C ASP A 247 5.68 7.45 8.54
N MET A 248 7.00 7.58 8.35
CA MET A 248 7.79 8.68 8.92
C MET A 248 8.49 9.44 7.81
N GLY A 249 8.02 10.65 7.54
CA GLY A 249 8.66 11.53 6.58
C GLY A 249 10.02 12.06 7.06
N PRO A 250 10.88 12.54 6.16
CA PRO A 250 12.17 13.16 6.49
C PRO A 250 12.01 14.32 7.49
N TRP A 251 10.97 15.15 7.31
CA TRP A 251 10.70 16.29 8.18
C TRP A 251 10.37 15.86 9.61
N ASP A 252 9.66 14.74 9.76
CA ASP A 252 9.21 14.21 11.05
C ASP A 252 10.41 13.67 11.83
N ALA A 253 11.24 12.87 11.16
CA ALA A 253 12.49 12.36 11.72
C ALA A 253 13.42 13.51 12.17
N GLN A 254 13.57 14.55 11.36
CA GLN A 254 14.38 15.72 11.70
C GLN A 254 13.84 16.43 12.96
N ARG A 255 12.53 16.69 13.02
CA ARG A 255 11.90 17.35 14.17
C ARG A 255 12.00 16.53 15.45
N LEU A 256 11.75 15.23 15.38
CA LEU A 256 11.91 14.34 16.54
C LEU A 256 13.35 14.30 17.04
N SER A 257 14.33 14.43 16.14
CA SER A 257 15.76 14.53 16.48
C SER A 257 16.12 15.77 17.31
N GLU A 258 15.27 16.81 17.28
CA GLU A 258 15.43 18.05 18.05
C GLU A 258 14.79 17.95 19.45
N CYS A 259 13.94 16.95 19.71
CA CYS A 259 13.21 16.79 20.97
C CYS A 259 14.03 16.15 22.11
N GLY A 260 15.30 15.79 21.89
CA GLY A 260 16.16 15.21 22.93
C GLY A 260 15.70 13.83 23.44
N LEU A 261 14.98 13.08 22.62
CA LEU A 261 14.42 11.77 22.96
C LEU A 261 15.48 10.74 23.36
N LYS A 262 15.09 9.77 24.20
CA LYS A 262 15.87 8.57 24.54
C LYS A 262 14.95 7.35 24.57
N LEU A 263 14.54 6.94 23.37
CA LEU A 263 13.65 5.82 23.10
C LEU A 263 14.36 4.50 23.38
N ASP A 264 13.73 3.65 24.18
CA ASP A 264 14.17 2.28 24.44
C ASP A 264 13.65 1.32 23.35
N ALA A 265 12.55 1.68 22.68
CA ALA A 265 12.00 0.94 21.55
C ALA A 265 11.42 1.87 20.47
N PHE A 266 11.68 1.53 19.21
CA PHE A 266 11.15 2.20 18.03
C PHE A 266 10.60 1.16 17.06
N ASP A 267 9.33 1.31 16.68
CA ASP A 267 8.68 0.47 15.67
C ASP A 267 8.16 1.37 14.54
N MET A 268 8.58 1.11 13.31
CA MET A 268 8.08 1.84 12.15
C MET A 268 7.45 0.87 11.18
N THR A 269 6.20 1.14 10.80
CA THR A 269 5.53 0.48 9.68
C THR A 269 5.41 1.50 8.56
N SER A 270 5.92 1.26 7.37
CA SER A 270 5.83 2.26 6.28
C SER A 270 5.94 1.57 4.94
N ASP A 271 5.39 2.19 3.90
CA ASP A 271 5.81 1.96 2.52
C ASP A 271 6.94 2.94 2.22
N MET A 272 8.04 2.80 2.96
CA MET A 272 9.08 3.82 2.98
C MET A 272 9.88 3.79 1.68
N PHE A 273 9.87 4.92 0.99
CA PHE A 273 10.78 5.18 -0.11
C PHE A 273 12.04 5.86 0.43
N VAL A 274 13.16 5.13 0.48
CA VAL A 274 14.49 5.73 0.69
C VAL A 274 14.93 6.37 -0.62
N ASN A 275 14.24 7.45 -1.00
CA ASN A 275 14.36 8.08 -2.32
C ASN A 275 15.29 9.30 -2.35
N SER A 276 15.71 9.82 -1.19
CA SER A 276 16.49 11.06 -1.13
C SER A 276 17.58 11.04 -0.06
N ALA A 277 18.64 11.80 -0.31
CA ALA A 277 19.70 12.06 0.67
C ALA A 277 19.14 12.71 1.96
N ALA A 278 18.14 13.59 1.82
CA ALA A 278 17.50 14.25 2.96
C ALA A 278 16.81 13.25 3.88
N SER A 279 16.10 12.25 3.33
CA SER A 279 15.47 11.18 4.09
C SER A 279 16.49 10.34 4.85
N ILE A 280 17.58 9.93 4.19
CA ILE A 280 18.65 9.16 4.85
C ILE A 280 19.27 9.96 6.00
N LYS A 281 19.59 11.24 5.78
CA LYS A 281 20.18 12.11 6.81
C LYS A 281 19.24 12.33 7.98
N ALA A 282 17.97 12.61 7.71
CA ALA A 282 16.97 12.85 8.75
C ALA A 282 16.77 11.61 9.63
N ILE A 283 16.65 10.43 9.02
CA ILE A 283 16.52 9.18 9.77
C ILE A 283 17.83 8.86 10.52
N ASN A 284 18.99 9.12 9.92
CA ASN A 284 20.27 8.97 10.62
C ASN A 284 20.35 9.87 11.86
N ALA A 285 19.97 11.15 11.73
CA ALA A 285 19.92 12.09 12.84
C ALA A 285 18.95 11.64 13.93
N PHE A 286 17.76 11.14 13.55
CA PHE A 286 16.81 10.52 14.47
C PHE A 286 17.44 9.33 15.21
N ARG A 287 18.05 8.38 14.49
CA ARG A 287 18.68 7.19 15.09
C ARG A 287 19.77 7.56 16.09
N ILE A 288 20.64 8.51 15.74
CA ILE A 288 21.75 8.93 16.61
C ILE A 288 21.25 9.71 17.84
N ARG A 289 20.25 10.58 17.66
CA ARG A 289 19.83 11.52 18.71
C ARG A 289 18.73 10.96 19.61
N CYS A 290 17.79 10.22 19.04
CA CYS A 290 16.56 9.78 19.70
C CYS A 290 16.63 8.38 20.29
N LEU A 291 17.42 7.47 19.73
CA LEU A 291 17.48 6.10 20.23
C LEU A 291 18.46 5.97 21.39
N ALA A 292 18.07 5.23 22.43
CA ALA A 292 18.97 4.83 23.50
C ALA A 292 19.98 3.78 23.00
N ALA A 293 21.10 3.64 23.71
CA ALA A 293 22.07 2.60 23.40
C ALA A 293 21.43 1.21 23.60
N GLY A 294 21.43 0.39 22.55
CA GLY A 294 20.76 -0.92 22.57
C GLY A 294 19.24 -0.86 22.42
N ALA A 295 18.69 0.28 21.98
CA ALA A 295 17.27 0.39 21.69
C ALA A 295 16.82 -0.68 20.68
N GLU A 296 15.62 -1.20 20.91
CA GLU A 296 14.97 -2.10 19.97
C GLU A 296 14.51 -1.30 18.75
N GLU A 297 15.00 -1.66 17.56
CA GLU A 297 14.65 -1.01 16.30
C GLU A 297 13.92 -2.02 15.41
N VAL A 298 12.59 -1.96 15.41
CA VAL A 298 11.74 -2.77 14.54
C VAL A 298 11.34 -1.91 13.34
N TRP A 299 11.61 -2.43 12.15
CA TRP A 299 11.20 -1.76 10.92
C TRP A 299 10.41 -2.77 10.09
N ARG A 300 9.12 -2.51 9.90
CA ARG A 300 8.17 -3.35 9.17
C ARG A 300 7.85 -2.65 7.86
N TYR A 301 8.14 -3.30 6.76
CA TYR A 301 7.83 -2.79 5.43
C TYR A 301 7.17 -3.91 4.66
N GLU A 302 6.03 -3.62 4.03
CA GLU A 302 5.54 -4.48 2.95
C GLU A 302 6.47 -4.30 1.75
N ILE A 303 6.82 -3.05 1.44
CA ILE A 303 7.76 -2.68 0.39
C ILE A 303 8.76 -1.65 0.95
N LEU A 304 10.05 -1.99 0.97
CA LEU A 304 11.12 -1.03 1.18
C LEU A 304 11.90 -0.86 -0.11
N TYR A 305 11.81 0.33 -0.68
CA TYR A 305 12.50 0.71 -1.90
C TYR A 305 13.77 1.52 -1.60
N PHE A 306 14.92 1.03 -2.05
CA PHE A 306 16.20 1.70 -1.87
C PHE A 306 16.66 2.37 -3.16
N ASN A 307 16.69 3.71 -3.20
CA ASN A 307 17.16 4.44 -4.37
C ASN A 307 18.64 4.82 -4.27
N PHE A 308 19.47 4.28 -5.17
CA PHE A 308 20.89 4.60 -5.19
C PHE A 308 21.20 6.06 -5.51
N SER A 309 20.39 6.78 -6.31
CA SER A 309 20.59 8.22 -6.58
C SER A 309 20.70 9.04 -5.28
N ALA A 310 20.04 8.61 -4.19
CA ALA A 310 20.17 9.26 -2.90
C ALA A 310 21.62 9.31 -2.40
N LEU A 311 22.42 8.26 -2.62
CA LEU A 311 23.82 8.20 -2.19
C LEU A 311 24.71 9.14 -2.98
N PHE A 312 24.43 9.33 -4.27
CA PHE A 312 25.19 10.23 -5.13
C PHE A 312 24.91 11.71 -4.85
N HIS A 313 23.87 12.02 -4.10
CA HIS A 313 23.58 13.37 -3.62
C HIS A 313 24.16 13.67 -2.22
N MET A 314 24.91 12.74 -1.63
CA MET A 314 25.55 12.90 -0.33
C MET A 314 27.01 13.31 -0.47
N THR A 315 27.49 14.17 0.44
CA THR A 315 28.93 14.48 0.54
C THR A 315 29.68 13.33 1.24
N ASP A 316 31.02 13.33 1.17
CA ASP A 316 31.86 12.33 1.85
C ASP A 316 31.61 12.28 3.36
N ALA A 317 31.40 13.44 3.97
CA ALA A 317 31.08 13.57 5.38
C ALA A 317 29.72 12.92 5.68
N ASP A 318 28.72 13.20 4.85
CA ASP A 318 27.37 12.63 5.02
C ASP A 318 27.39 11.11 4.85
N LEU A 319 28.10 10.59 3.84
CA LEU A 319 28.23 9.15 3.58
C LEU A 319 28.87 8.42 4.75
N LEU A 320 29.92 9.00 5.34
CA LEU A 320 30.58 8.44 6.52
C LEU A 320 29.66 8.49 7.75
N GLU A 321 28.99 9.61 7.97
CA GLU A 321 28.07 9.80 9.10
C GLU A 321 26.86 8.86 9.01
N CYS A 322 26.33 8.63 7.81
CA CYS A 322 25.13 7.83 7.58
C CYS A 322 25.43 6.36 7.24
N ALA A 323 26.70 5.93 7.20
CA ALA A 323 27.10 4.62 6.68
C ALA A 323 26.34 3.44 7.31
N GLN A 324 26.14 3.46 8.63
CA GLN A 324 25.40 2.40 9.33
C GLN A 324 23.91 2.40 9.00
N THR A 325 23.31 3.57 8.83
CA THR A 325 21.90 3.73 8.44
C THR A 325 21.68 3.25 7.01
N ILE A 326 22.59 3.62 6.10
CA ILE A 326 22.58 3.16 4.70
C ILE A 326 22.69 1.63 4.62
N GLN A 327 23.65 1.03 5.33
CA GLN A 327 23.82 -0.43 5.38
C GLN A 327 22.59 -1.14 5.93
N LYS A 328 21.99 -0.58 6.99
CA LYS A 328 20.76 -1.13 7.58
C LYS A 328 19.61 -1.11 6.57
N PHE A 329 19.39 0.00 5.87
CA PHE A 329 18.35 0.08 4.83
C PHE A 329 18.60 -0.87 3.68
N ALA A 330 19.83 -0.98 3.20
CA ALA A 330 20.20 -1.96 2.17
C ALA A 330 19.83 -3.39 2.60
N SER A 331 20.14 -3.77 3.85
CA SER A 331 19.84 -5.12 4.36
C SER A 331 18.35 -5.44 4.48
N MET A 332 17.49 -4.41 4.57
CA MET A 332 16.05 -4.54 4.77
C MET A 332 15.24 -4.35 3.48
N ALA A 333 15.85 -3.77 2.44
CA ALA A 333 15.21 -3.45 1.18
C ALA A 333 14.65 -4.69 0.48
N THR A 334 13.42 -4.58 0.00
CA THR A 334 12.75 -5.60 -0.81
C THR A 334 12.77 -5.26 -2.30
N SER A 335 12.99 -3.99 -2.63
CA SER A 335 13.26 -3.49 -3.98
C SER A 335 14.36 -2.43 -3.95
N ALA A 336 15.08 -2.27 -5.05
CA ALA A 336 16.12 -1.26 -5.17
C ALA A 336 16.15 -0.68 -6.59
N SER A 337 16.70 0.53 -6.71
CA SER A 337 16.91 1.15 -8.01
C SER A 337 18.32 1.64 -8.22
N LEU A 338 18.89 1.26 -9.36
CA LEU A 338 20.25 1.55 -9.76
C LEU A 338 20.28 2.46 -11.00
N PRO A 339 20.68 3.72 -10.87
CA PRO A 339 20.99 4.57 -12.02
C PRO A 339 22.26 4.09 -12.74
N VAL A 340 22.22 4.00 -14.07
CA VAL A 340 23.39 3.64 -14.91
C VAL A 340 24.22 4.84 -15.37
N ALA A 341 23.68 6.04 -15.21
CA ALA A 341 24.37 7.28 -15.51
C ALA A 341 23.87 8.44 -14.62
N PHE A 342 24.75 9.40 -14.35
CA PHE A 342 24.48 10.52 -13.44
C PHE A 342 24.82 11.85 -14.05
N SER A 343 24.03 12.86 -13.70
CA SER A 343 24.28 14.25 -14.08
C SER A 343 25.53 14.89 -13.47
N ASN A 344 26.16 14.29 -12.44
CA ASN A 344 27.27 14.91 -11.72
C ASN A 344 28.46 13.96 -11.48
N ALA A 345 29.45 13.97 -12.39
CA ALA A 345 30.68 13.18 -12.28
C ALA A 345 31.51 13.44 -11.02
N HIS A 346 31.33 14.60 -10.36
CA HIS A 346 32.17 14.98 -9.22
C HIS A 346 31.86 14.19 -7.93
N ASN A 347 30.82 13.36 -7.92
CA ASN A 347 30.34 12.70 -6.71
C ASN A 347 30.86 11.26 -6.52
N PHE A 348 31.75 10.76 -7.41
CA PHE A 348 32.41 9.45 -7.23
C PHE A 348 33.60 9.56 -6.28
N SER A 349 33.32 9.73 -5.00
CA SER A 349 34.36 9.81 -3.99
C SER A 349 34.82 8.44 -3.48
N PRO A 350 36.04 8.32 -2.94
CA PRO A 350 36.51 7.10 -2.28
C PRO A 350 35.57 6.61 -1.17
N GLN A 351 34.89 7.53 -0.49
CA GLN A 351 33.96 7.27 0.61
C GLN A 351 32.69 6.59 0.10
N LEU A 352 32.18 7.01 -1.06
CA LEU A 352 31.05 6.34 -1.70
C LEU A 352 31.39 4.88 -1.99
N TYR A 353 32.54 4.59 -2.61
CA TYR A 353 32.98 3.21 -2.85
C TYR A 353 33.14 2.41 -1.57
N SER A 354 33.66 3.03 -0.51
CA SER A 354 33.79 2.39 0.82
C SER A 354 32.43 2.02 1.41
N VAL A 355 31.41 2.88 1.29
CA VAL A 355 30.05 2.57 1.74
C VAL A 355 29.41 1.49 0.87
N VAL A 356 29.43 1.68 -0.46
CA VAL A 356 28.86 0.75 -1.45
C VAL A 356 29.45 -0.65 -1.30
N SER A 357 30.76 -0.75 -1.04
CA SER A 357 31.45 -2.03 -0.85
C SER A 357 30.91 -2.89 0.30
N LYS A 358 30.17 -2.28 1.23
CA LYS A 358 29.60 -2.92 2.42
C LYS A 358 28.10 -3.12 2.31
N LEU A 359 27.47 -2.65 1.23
CA LEU A 359 26.04 -2.83 1.02
C LEU A 359 25.76 -4.27 0.58
N ASN A 360 24.67 -4.81 1.10
CA ASN A 360 24.16 -6.12 0.76
C ASN A 360 22.64 -6.05 0.79
N PHE A 361 21.99 -6.59 -0.24
CA PHE A 361 20.55 -6.55 -0.47
C PHE A 361 19.99 -7.97 -0.53
N PRO A 362 19.98 -8.70 0.60
CA PRO A 362 19.63 -10.12 0.62
C PRO A 362 18.14 -10.41 0.41
N ARG A 363 17.29 -9.38 0.36
CA ARG A 363 15.83 -9.52 0.20
C ARG A 363 15.33 -8.93 -1.11
N VAL A 364 16.20 -8.29 -1.89
CA VAL A 364 15.82 -7.69 -3.17
C VAL A 364 15.73 -8.79 -4.22
N SER A 365 14.55 -8.92 -4.82
CA SER A 365 14.26 -9.88 -5.90
C SER A 365 14.06 -9.19 -7.25
N SER A 366 13.58 -7.94 -7.25
CA SER A 366 13.55 -7.07 -8.43
C SER A 366 14.48 -5.86 -8.27
N LEU A 367 15.25 -5.56 -9.33
CA LEU A 367 16.12 -4.39 -9.41
C LEU A 367 15.68 -3.47 -10.56
N SER A 368 15.30 -2.24 -10.24
CA SER A 368 15.00 -1.23 -11.27
C SER A 368 16.29 -0.56 -11.75
N ILE A 369 16.60 -0.63 -13.04
CA ILE A 369 17.77 -0.02 -13.65
C ILE A 369 17.28 1.13 -14.54
N TYR A 370 17.79 2.33 -14.33
CA TYR A 370 17.29 3.49 -15.07
C TYR A 370 18.37 4.49 -15.44
N ARG A 371 18.05 5.35 -16.40
CA ARG A 371 18.87 6.49 -16.80
C ARG A 371 18.26 7.79 -16.29
N GLU A 372 19.07 8.67 -15.71
CA GLU A 372 18.60 10.01 -15.32
C GLU A 372 18.35 10.90 -16.54
N VAL A 373 17.24 11.65 -16.55
CA VAL A 373 16.80 12.54 -17.64
C VAL A 373 17.53 13.89 -17.63
N ARG A 374 18.85 13.88 -17.74
CA ARG A 374 19.63 15.12 -17.63
C ARG A 374 20.66 15.23 -18.72
N HIS A 375 20.91 16.45 -19.18
CA HIS A 375 22.03 16.72 -20.07
C HIS A 375 23.36 16.48 -19.32
N ASN A 376 24.40 15.99 -20.03
CA ASN A 376 25.73 15.69 -19.49
C ASN A 376 25.78 14.55 -18.46
N LEU A 377 25.28 13.37 -18.86
CA LEU A 377 25.39 12.18 -18.03
C LEU A 377 26.79 11.56 -18.11
N PHE A 378 27.29 11.16 -16.96
CA PHE A 378 28.50 10.37 -16.82
C PHE A 378 28.14 8.94 -16.44
N PRO A 379 28.75 7.94 -17.08
CA PRO A 379 28.46 6.54 -16.77
C PRO A 379 28.92 6.18 -15.36
N VAL A 380 28.24 5.18 -14.75
CA VAL A 380 28.71 4.56 -13.50
C VAL A 380 30.10 3.95 -13.73
N PRO A 381 31.10 4.23 -12.88
CA PRO A 381 32.43 3.65 -12.98
C PRO A 381 32.40 2.13 -12.90
N ALA A 382 33.19 1.46 -13.76
CA ALA A 382 33.25 0.01 -13.84
C ALA A 382 33.54 -0.68 -12.48
N ALA A 383 34.32 -0.04 -11.60
CA ALA A 383 34.63 -0.56 -10.27
C ALA A 383 33.41 -0.65 -9.33
N PHE A 384 32.38 0.16 -9.59
CA PHE A 384 31.08 0.05 -8.92
C PHE A 384 30.27 -1.09 -9.55
N LEU A 385 30.19 -1.13 -10.88
CA LEU A 385 29.42 -2.14 -11.63
C LEU A 385 29.88 -3.57 -11.34
N SER A 386 31.19 -3.78 -11.18
CA SER A 386 31.78 -5.08 -10.86
C SER A 386 31.39 -5.64 -9.49
N ARG A 387 30.62 -4.91 -8.68
CA ARG A 387 30.16 -5.33 -7.34
C ARG A 387 28.68 -5.66 -7.30
N ILE A 388 27.92 -5.37 -8.36
CA ILE A 388 26.47 -5.55 -8.40
C ILE A 388 26.06 -6.98 -8.06
N GLY A 389 26.72 -7.98 -8.66
CA GLY A 389 26.40 -9.38 -8.40
C GLY A 389 26.54 -9.80 -6.93
N HIS A 390 27.53 -9.23 -6.22
CA HIS A 390 27.68 -9.47 -4.79
C HIS A 390 26.62 -8.73 -3.95
N MET A 391 26.26 -7.52 -4.37
CA MET A 391 25.28 -6.69 -3.65
C MET A 391 23.86 -7.28 -3.74
N PHE A 392 23.52 -7.91 -4.86
CA PHE A 392 22.19 -8.38 -5.19
C PHE A 392 22.14 -9.90 -5.46
N PRO A 393 22.42 -10.74 -4.45
CA PRO A 393 22.57 -12.19 -4.65
C PRO A 393 21.27 -12.91 -5.02
N HIS A 394 20.10 -12.28 -4.82
CA HIS A 394 18.79 -12.92 -5.02
C HIS A 394 17.91 -12.22 -6.07
N VAL A 395 18.49 -11.29 -6.85
CA VAL A 395 17.75 -10.63 -7.93
C VAL A 395 17.48 -11.62 -9.06
N THR A 396 16.20 -11.80 -9.35
CA THR A 396 15.69 -12.65 -10.43
C THR A 396 15.00 -11.85 -11.52
N GLU A 397 14.64 -10.60 -11.23
CA GLU A 397 13.93 -9.69 -12.12
C GLU A 397 14.68 -8.35 -12.21
N ALA A 398 14.79 -7.78 -13.40
CA ALA A 398 15.31 -6.44 -13.59
C ALA A 398 14.34 -5.60 -14.41
N ASP A 399 13.98 -4.43 -13.92
CA ASP A 399 13.06 -3.52 -14.60
C ASP A 399 13.87 -2.35 -15.20
N LEU A 400 13.94 -2.27 -16.52
CA LEU A 400 14.62 -1.20 -17.25
C LEU A 400 13.66 -0.06 -17.53
N PHE A 401 13.97 1.11 -17.00
CA PHE A 401 13.21 2.34 -17.24
C PHE A 401 14.08 3.37 -17.95
N SER A 402 13.59 3.87 -19.10
CA SER A 402 14.14 5.10 -19.71
C SER A 402 13.16 6.22 -19.47
N PHE A 403 13.55 7.19 -18.65
CA PHE A 403 12.81 8.43 -18.52
C PHE A 403 13.49 9.42 -19.47
N ASP A 404 13.08 9.50 -20.72
CA ASP A 404 13.47 10.62 -21.57
C ASP A 404 12.16 11.27 -22.01
N GLY A 405 11.86 12.43 -21.41
CA GLY A 405 10.60 13.17 -21.58
C GLY A 405 10.41 13.79 -22.96
N GLU A 406 11.07 13.26 -23.99
CA GLU A 406 10.85 13.61 -25.39
C GLU A 406 10.84 12.31 -26.24
N GLY A 407 9.72 11.58 -26.17
CA GLY A 407 9.06 11.01 -27.35
C GLY A 407 9.67 9.82 -28.09
N LEU A 408 10.54 8.98 -27.50
CA LEU A 408 11.03 7.78 -28.21
C LEU A 408 11.02 6.49 -27.36
N ALA A 409 9.94 5.72 -27.51
CA ALA A 409 9.75 4.33 -27.06
C ALA A 409 10.94 3.39 -27.34
N SER A 410 11.76 3.67 -28.35
CA SER A 410 12.94 2.86 -28.72
C SER A 410 14.06 2.89 -27.68
N GLN A 411 14.07 3.83 -26.74
CA GLN A 411 15.22 3.99 -25.84
C GLN A 411 15.37 2.88 -24.79
N GLY A 412 14.27 2.31 -24.28
CA GLY A 412 14.34 1.23 -23.28
C GLY A 412 15.07 0.00 -23.81
N LEU A 413 14.73 -0.45 -25.02
CA LEU A 413 15.44 -1.53 -25.71
C LEU A 413 16.85 -1.10 -26.13
N ALA A 414 17.03 0.13 -26.63
CA ALA A 414 18.37 0.64 -26.97
C ALA A 414 19.31 0.66 -25.75
N SER A 415 18.77 0.84 -24.53
CA SER A 415 19.54 0.79 -23.30
C SER A 415 20.17 -0.59 -23.05
N LEU A 416 19.56 -1.69 -23.52
CA LEU A 416 20.17 -3.04 -23.45
C LEU A 416 21.47 -3.12 -24.25
N ALA A 417 21.57 -2.35 -25.34
CA ALA A 417 22.78 -2.27 -26.15
C ALA A 417 23.83 -1.31 -25.56
N GLU A 418 23.47 -0.54 -24.51
CA GLU A 418 24.45 0.27 -23.80
C GLU A 418 25.33 -0.61 -22.93
N GLY A 419 26.65 -0.55 -23.17
CA GLY A 419 27.61 -1.42 -22.48
C GLY A 419 27.56 -1.37 -20.95
N HIS A 420 27.05 -0.29 -20.35
CA HIS A 420 26.87 -0.19 -18.90
C HIS A 420 25.69 -0.99 -18.38
N VAL A 421 24.53 -0.94 -19.05
CA VAL A 421 23.34 -1.74 -18.67
C VAL A 421 23.66 -3.22 -18.84
N GLN A 422 24.24 -3.59 -19.98
CA GLN A 422 24.68 -4.97 -20.22
C GLN A 422 25.65 -5.45 -19.13
N SER A 423 26.64 -4.62 -18.76
CA SER A 423 27.57 -4.95 -17.69
C SER A 423 26.90 -5.12 -16.32
N VAL A 424 25.77 -4.45 -16.04
CA VAL A 424 25.00 -4.67 -14.80
C VAL A 424 24.29 -6.03 -14.88
N LEU A 425 23.56 -6.28 -15.96
CA LEU A 425 22.76 -7.49 -16.14
C LEU A 425 23.64 -8.75 -16.14
N GLU A 426 24.83 -8.70 -16.76
CA GLU A 426 25.80 -9.80 -16.74
C GLU A 426 26.31 -10.16 -15.34
N GLN A 427 26.28 -9.24 -14.39
CA GLN A 427 26.70 -9.49 -13.02
C GLN A 427 25.58 -10.11 -12.16
N LEU A 428 24.32 -10.07 -12.62
CA LEU A 428 23.17 -10.62 -11.92
C LEU A 428 23.01 -12.10 -12.28
N GLY A 429 23.81 -12.95 -11.63
CA GLY A 429 23.88 -14.39 -11.97
C GLY A 429 22.57 -15.17 -11.87
N ASN A 430 21.56 -14.66 -11.14
CA ASN A 430 20.26 -15.31 -10.94
C ASN A 430 19.13 -14.65 -11.76
N LEU A 431 19.45 -13.72 -12.66
CA LEU A 431 18.47 -12.99 -13.45
C LEU A 431 17.73 -13.91 -14.42
N THR A 432 16.40 -13.94 -14.31
CA THR A 432 15.49 -14.77 -15.13
C THR A 432 14.58 -13.94 -16.03
N VAL A 433 14.28 -12.70 -15.64
CA VAL A 433 13.37 -11.81 -16.38
C VAL A 433 13.96 -10.41 -16.42
N VAL A 434 13.94 -9.79 -17.59
CA VAL A 434 14.21 -8.36 -17.76
C VAL A 434 12.96 -7.70 -18.31
N ARG A 435 12.30 -6.87 -17.52
CA ARG A 435 11.19 -6.05 -17.97
C ARG A 435 11.74 -4.76 -18.54
N CYS A 436 11.21 -4.30 -19.67
CA CYS A 436 11.51 -2.98 -20.20
C CYS A 436 10.20 -2.21 -20.25
N GLY A 437 10.03 -1.26 -19.33
CA GLY A 437 8.89 -0.36 -19.35
C GLY A 437 9.06 0.64 -20.49
N VAL A 438 8.03 0.79 -21.31
CA VAL A 438 8.02 1.79 -22.38
C VAL A 438 6.87 2.75 -22.08
N ASP A 439 7.25 3.87 -21.48
CA ASP A 439 6.35 5.01 -21.28
C ASP A 439 6.17 5.71 -22.63
N ILE A 440 5.07 5.41 -23.31
CA ILE A 440 4.64 6.14 -24.49
C ILE A 440 3.54 7.07 -23.99
N GLU A 441 3.68 8.38 -24.23
CA GLU A 441 2.71 9.42 -23.83
C GLU A 441 1.27 9.13 -24.30
N GLU A 442 1.04 8.11 -25.14
CA GLU A 442 -0.23 7.73 -25.75
C GLU A 442 -0.55 6.21 -25.68
N GLY A 443 0.17 5.41 -24.89
CA GLY A 443 -0.17 3.99 -24.70
C GLY A 443 0.92 3.18 -23.99
N VAL A 444 0.62 2.68 -22.78
CA VAL A 444 1.60 1.95 -21.97
C VAL A 444 1.78 0.53 -22.54
N GLY A 445 2.98 0.24 -23.07
CA GLY A 445 3.40 -1.09 -23.47
C GLY A 445 4.50 -1.61 -22.55
N GLU A 446 4.37 -2.84 -22.06
CA GLU A 446 5.37 -3.48 -21.20
C GLU A 446 6.08 -4.61 -21.96
N TRP A 447 7.41 -4.57 -22.03
CA TRP A 447 8.19 -5.69 -22.53
C TRP A 447 8.67 -6.54 -21.38
N SER A 448 8.56 -7.86 -21.48
CA SER A 448 9.15 -8.85 -20.57
C SER A 448 10.05 -9.80 -21.36
N LEU A 449 11.35 -9.70 -21.18
CA LEU A 449 12.39 -10.52 -21.80
C LEU A 449 12.75 -11.67 -20.85
N TRP A 450 12.68 -12.91 -21.32
CA TRP A 450 12.96 -14.11 -20.53
C TRP A 450 14.40 -14.59 -20.77
N VAL A 451 15.10 -14.89 -19.68
CA VAL A 451 16.51 -15.31 -19.64
C VAL A 451 16.55 -16.76 -19.11
N ASP A 452 17.34 -17.62 -19.75
CA ASP A 452 17.62 -19.02 -19.33
C ASP A 452 16.45 -20.01 -19.29
N GLU A 453 15.48 -19.89 -20.19
CA GLU A 453 14.46 -20.95 -20.33
C GLU A 453 15.06 -22.32 -20.75
N ALA A 454 16.30 -22.34 -21.27
CA ALA A 454 16.92 -23.50 -21.90
C ALA A 454 17.65 -24.48 -20.95
N GLY A 455 17.70 -24.21 -19.64
CA GLY A 455 18.31 -25.10 -18.62
C GLY A 455 19.78 -24.82 -18.32
N GLU A 456 20.36 -25.59 -17.39
CA GLU A 456 21.70 -25.36 -16.80
C GLU A 456 22.86 -25.30 -17.83
N GLU A 457 22.69 -25.87 -19.02
CA GLU A 457 23.71 -25.89 -20.07
C GLU A 457 23.96 -24.51 -20.71
N GLU A 458 23.06 -23.53 -20.54
CA GLU A 458 23.21 -22.19 -21.11
C GLU A 458 23.78 -21.14 -20.13
N ALA A 459 24.03 -21.52 -18.88
CA ALA A 459 24.49 -20.59 -17.83
C ALA A 459 25.85 -19.92 -18.16
N ASP A 460 26.70 -20.57 -18.96
CA ASP A 460 28.02 -20.06 -19.35
C ASP A 460 27.99 -19.09 -20.55
N LYS A 461 26.84 -18.91 -21.21
CA LYS A 461 26.71 -18.00 -22.36
C LYS A 461 26.68 -16.53 -21.92
N PRO A 462 27.18 -15.60 -22.75
CA PRO A 462 26.97 -14.17 -22.54
C PRO A 462 25.48 -13.83 -22.36
N PHE A 463 25.18 -12.84 -21.52
CA PHE A 463 23.80 -12.47 -21.16
C PHE A 463 22.90 -12.22 -22.39
N HIS A 464 23.41 -11.53 -23.41
CA HIS A 464 22.66 -11.25 -24.63
C HIS A 464 22.33 -12.49 -25.48
N GLU A 465 23.05 -13.60 -25.29
CA GLU A 465 22.77 -14.87 -25.96
C GLU A 465 21.77 -15.75 -25.20
N ARG A 466 21.52 -15.46 -23.92
CA ARG A 466 20.59 -16.18 -23.04
C ARG A 466 19.13 -15.71 -23.19
N MET A 467 18.93 -14.55 -23.81
CA MET A 467 17.60 -14.00 -24.13
C MET A 467 17.06 -14.63 -25.41
N SER A 468 16.30 -15.72 -25.26
CA SER A 468 15.71 -16.45 -26.38
C SER A 468 14.28 -16.05 -26.68
N ARG A 469 13.58 -15.44 -25.69
CA ARG A 469 12.16 -15.11 -25.78
C ARG A 469 11.83 -13.74 -25.19
N ALA A 470 10.90 -13.05 -25.83
CA ALA A 470 10.32 -11.81 -25.33
C ALA A 470 8.79 -11.92 -25.29
N THR A 471 8.17 -11.15 -24.42
CA THR A 471 6.74 -10.87 -24.39
C THR A 471 6.58 -9.35 -24.47
N HIS A 472 5.65 -8.86 -25.28
CA HIS A 472 5.29 -7.45 -25.38
C HIS A 472 3.81 -7.35 -25.08
N SER A 473 3.46 -6.83 -23.92
CA SER A 473 2.10 -6.64 -23.47
C SER A 473 1.65 -5.23 -23.81
N VAL A 474 0.55 -5.11 -24.54
CA VAL A 474 -0.03 -3.82 -24.97
C VAL A 474 -1.47 -3.77 -24.49
N GLU A 475 -1.81 -2.72 -23.74
CA GLU A 475 -3.20 -2.40 -23.42
C GLU A 475 -3.78 -1.50 -24.50
N VAL A 476 -4.89 -1.92 -25.11
CA VAL A 476 -5.57 -1.13 -26.15
C VAL A 476 -6.89 -0.59 -25.61
N CYS A 477 -7.08 0.73 -25.63
CA CYS A 477 -8.33 1.36 -25.25
C CYS A 477 -9.32 1.25 -26.41
N ALA A 478 -10.54 0.76 -26.16
CA ALA A 478 -11.62 0.79 -27.15
C ALA A 478 -12.12 2.23 -27.45
N CYS A 479 -11.64 3.21 -26.70
CA CYS A 479 -12.02 4.61 -26.76
C CYS A 479 -11.22 5.43 -27.78
N ASP A 480 -10.10 4.91 -28.25
CA ASP A 480 -9.23 5.60 -29.19
C ASP A 480 -9.93 5.66 -30.55
N ASP A 481 -9.90 6.83 -31.18
CA ASP A 481 -10.39 7.01 -32.54
C ASP A 481 -9.50 6.25 -33.55
N GLU A 482 -9.91 6.21 -34.81
CA GLU A 482 -9.13 5.56 -35.88
C GLU A 482 -7.69 6.11 -35.94
N GLU A 483 -7.47 7.38 -35.56
CA GLU A 483 -6.15 8.00 -35.46
C GLU A 483 -5.31 7.40 -34.31
N GLY A 484 -5.85 7.28 -33.09
CA GLY A 484 -5.13 6.64 -31.97
C GLY A 484 -4.75 5.19 -32.23
N MET A 485 -5.60 4.43 -32.95
CA MET A 485 -5.28 3.06 -33.35
C MET A 485 -4.11 3.00 -34.35
N GLU A 486 -4.03 3.89 -35.34
CA GLU A 486 -2.94 3.86 -36.34
C GLU A 486 -1.56 4.08 -35.68
N TRP A 487 -1.49 4.95 -34.67
CA TRP A 487 -0.28 5.25 -33.92
C TRP A 487 0.21 4.07 -33.09
N SER A 488 -0.71 3.38 -32.40
CA SER A 488 -0.40 2.19 -31.61
C SER A 488 0.26 1.10 -32.47
N ASN A 489 -0.23 0.92 -33.70
CA ASN A 489 0.28 -0.09 -34.62
C ASN A 489 1.71 0.23 -35.09
N GLU A 490 1.95 1.44 -35.58
CA GLU A 490 3.30 1.83 -36.04
C GLU A 490 4.32 1.70 -34.90
N SER A 491 3.92 2.06 -33.67
CA SER A 491 4.72 1.87 -32.47
C SER A 491 5.05 0.40 -32.24
N VAL A 492 4.06 -0.49 -32.24
CA VAL A 492 4.26 -1.94 -32.06
C VAL A 492 5.25 -2.50 -33.09
N VAL A 493 5.14 -2.13 -34.37
CA VAL A 493 6.10 -2.56 -35.41
C VAL A 493 7.50 -2.07 -35.12
N ARG A 494 7.61 -0.76 -34.88
CA ARG A 494 8.90 -0.12 -34.65
C ARG A 494 9.60 -0.79 -33.47
N MET A 495 8.87 -1.08 -32.40
CA MET A 495 9.40 -1.75 -31.21
C MET A 495 9.82 -3.19 -31.48
N HIS A 496 9.03 -3.99 -32.19
CA HIS A 496 9.42 -5.37 -32.54
C HIS A 496 10.65 -5.42 -33.45
N MET A 497 10.69 -4.57 -34.48
CA MET A 497 11.86 -4.50 -35.37
C MET A 497 13.10 -4.03 -34.62
N HIS A 498 12.94 -3.13 -33.66
CA HIS A 498 14.02 -2.67 -32.81
C HIS A 498 14.52 -3.76 -31.86
N ALA A 499 13.60 -4.51 -31.22
CA ALA A 499 13.93 -5.66 -30.39
C ALA A 499 14.72 -6.72 -31.18
N ILE A 500 14.27 -7.07 -32.38
CA ILE A 500 14.96 -8.01 -33.28
C ILE A 500 16.37 -7.51 -33.64
N ALA A 501 16.51 -6.21 -33.91
CA ALA A 501 17.80 -5.63 -34.27
C ALA A 501 18.80 -5.61 -33.10
N ILE A 502 18.32 -5.39 -31.87
CA ILE A 502 19.15 -5.31 -30.66
C ILE A 502 19.47 -6.69 -30.09
N LEU A 503 18.53 -7.63 -30.19
CA LEU A 503 18.61 -8.96 -29.58
C LEU A 503 18.65 -10.03 -30.68
N PRO A 504 19.80 -10.23 -31.36
CA PRO A 504 19.92 -11.16 -32.48
C PRO A 504 19.71 -12.62 -32.08
N CYS A 505 19.66 -12.94 -30.78
CA CYS A 505 19.41 -14.27 -30.24
C CYS A 505 17.93 -14.52 -29.92
N LEU A 506 17.04 -13.53 -30.12
CA LEU A 506 15.61 -13.74 -30.00
C LEU A 506 15.13 -14.77 -31.03
N HIS A 507 14.47 -15.80 -30.51
CA HIS A 507 13.80 -16.81 -31.30
C HIS A 507 12.30 -16.55 -31.39
N SER A 508 11.71 -15.90 -30.39
CA SER A 508 10.28 -15.62 -30.31
C SER A 508 9.99 -14.32 -29.55
N ILE A 509 9.03 -13.55 -30.04
CA ILE A 509 8.39 -12.42 -29.35
C ILE A 509 6.89 -12.70 -29.31
N VAL A 510 6.31 -12.78 -28.13
CA VAL A 510 4.87 -12.92 -27.95
C VAL A 510 4.27 -11.55 -27.71
N LEU A 511 3.51 -11.04 -28.66
CA LEU A 511 2.67 -9.87 -28.49
C LEU A 511 1.38 -10.30 -27.78
N GLU A 512 1.21 -9.86 -26.53
CA GLU A 512 -0.01 -10.01 -25.75
C GLU A 512 -0.79 -8.70 -25.84
N VAL A 513 -2.02 -8.77 -26.30
CA VAL A 513 -2.91 -7.61 -26.36
C VAL A 513 -4.03 -7.82 -25.36
N ASP A 514 -4.05 -6.98 -24.33
CA ASP A 514 -5.13 -6.95 -23.36
C ASP A 514 -6.15 -5.88 -23.76
N LEU A 515 -7.37 -6.34 -24.02
CA LEU A 515 -8.50 -5.49 -24.33
C LEU A 515 -9.13 -5.05 -23.00
N CYS A 516 -8.54 -4.04 -22.37
CA CYS A 516 -9.03 -3.54 -21.08
C CYS A 516 -10.46 -2.98 -21.25
N PRO A 517 -11.50 -3.63 -20.70
CA PRO A 517 -12.87 -3.11 -20.81
C PRO A 517 -13.15 -2.00 -19.79
N GLN A 518 -12.25 -1.75 -18.84
CA GLN A 518 -12.58 -1.08 -17.58
C GLN A 518 -12.07 0.36 -17.45
N SER A 519 -10.97 0.74 -18.12
CA SER A 519 -10.39 2.08 -17.99
C SER A 519 -11.27 3.20 -18.60
N CYS A 520 -12.18 2.87 -19.52
CA CYS A 520 -13.12 3.85 -20.12
C CYS A 520 -14.45 4.00 -19.36
N CYS A 521 -14.73 3.11 -18.40
CA CYS A 521 -16.08 2.96 -17.84
C CYS A 521 -16.37 3.82 -16.59
N GLU A 522 -15.50 4.77 -16.21
CA GLU A 522 -15.81 5.69 -15.10
C GLU A 522 -17.08 6.53 -15.36
N TYR A 523 -17.58 6.58 -16.60
CA TYR A 523 -18.86 7.18 -16.96
C TYR A 523 -20.02 6.18 -17.12
N GLY A 524 -20.24 5.31 -16.13
CA GLY A 524 -21.58 4.85 -15.69
C GLY A 524 -22.58 4.23 -16.70
N ARG A 525 -22.22 3.93 -17.94
CA ARG A 525 -23.06 3.20 -18.91
C ARG A 525 -22.44 1.85 -19.22
N GLN A 526 -22.80 0.90 -18.38
CA GLN A 526 -22.52 -0.52 -18.56
C GLN A 526 -23.64 -1.11 -19.44
N GLU A 527 -23.69 -0.74 -20.72
CA GLU A 527 -24.54 -1.43 -21.69
C GLU A 527 -23.67 -2.39 -22.51
N ASP A 528 -24.11 -3.65 -22.57
CA ASP A 528 -23.57 -4.87 -23.22
C ASP A 528 -22.77 -4.71 -24.53
N SER A 529 -21.70 -3.92 -24.56
CA SER A 529 -20.72 -3.92 -25.63
C SER A 529 -19.79 -5.11 -25.42
N GLN A 530 -20.21 -6.29 -25.86
CA GLN A 530 -19.26 -7.29 -26.32
C GLN A 530 -18.50 -6.63 -27.47
N LEU A 531 -17.31 -6.09 -27.19
CA LEU A 531 -16.36 -5.82 -28.26
C LEU A 531 -16.18 -7.14 -29.01
N ASP A 532 -16.58 -7.15 -30.27
CA ASP A 532 -16.52 -8.33 -31.09
C ASP A 532 -15.04 -8.62 -31.38
N TYR A 533 -14.58 -9.81 -31.01
CA TYR A 533 -13.26 -10.33 -31.35
C TYR A 533 -12.97 -10.19 -32.87
N SER A 534 -14.02 -10.18 -33.71
CA SER A 534 -13.93 -9.90 -35.14
C SER A 534 -13.49 -8.47 -35.47
N GLN A 535 -13.89 -7.47 -34.69
CA GLN A 535 -13.41 -6.08 -34.86
C GLN A 535 -11.93 -5.99 -34.50
N PHE A 536 -11.46 -6.68 -33.48
CA PHE A 536 -10.03 -6.69 -33.14
C PHE A 536 -9.19 -7.44 -34.19
N LEU A 537 -9.65 -8.59 -34.70
CA LEU A 537 -8.99 -9.23 -35.85
C LEU A 537 -9.01 -8.32 -37.07
N SER A 538 -10.09 -7.55 -37.29
CA SER A 538 -10.13 -6.53 -38.33
C SER A 538 -9.16 -5.39 -38.07
N VAL A 539 -8.89 -5.05 -36.80
CA VAL A 539 -7.85 -4.09 -36.41
C VAL A 539 -6.47 -4.67 -36.62
N LEU A 540 -6.20 -5.94 -36.32
CA LEU A 540 -4.93 -6.61 -36.69
C LEU A 540 -4.78 -6.77 -38.21
N GLU A 541 -5.88 -6.95 -38.94
CA GLU A 541 -5.93 -7.01 -40.41
C GLU A 541 -5.78 -5.63 -41.06
N GLN A 542 -6.34 -4.57 -40.47
CA GLN A 542 -6.18 -3.18 -40.92
C GLN A 542 -4.82 -2.63 -40.48
N ALA A 543 -4.39 -2.99 -39.28
CA ALA A 543 -3.01 -3.00 -38.80
C ALA A 543 -2.17 -4.08 -39.50
N GLN A 544 -2.55 -4.58 -40.68
CA GLN A 544 -1.54 -4.86 -41.69
C GLN A 544 -0.79 -3.58 -42.14
N LEU A 545 -0.58 -2.58 -41.26
CA LEU A 545 0.64 -1.79 -41.15
C LEU A 545 1.21 -1.32 -42.49
N GLY A 546 0.34 -0.78 -43.35
CA GLY A 546 0.66 -0.34 -44.70
C GLY A 546 0.79 -1.43 -45.78
N GLY A 547 -0.16 -2.38 -45.85
CA GLY A 547 -0.26 -3.35 -46.95
C GLY A 547 0.71 -4.53 -46.89
N GLY A 548 0.89 -5.12 -45.70
CA GLY A 548 1.80 -6.26 -45.49
C GLY A 548 3.27 -5.85 -45.29
N ARG A 549 3.55 -4.55 -45.16
CA ARG A 549 4.89 -4.01 -44.93
C ARG A 549 5.52 -4.55 -43.65
N PHE A 550 4.78 -4.69 -42.54
CA PHE A 550 5.32 -5.28 -41.32
C PHE A 550 5.75 -6.74 -41.50
N HIS A 551 4.90 -7.56 -42.14
CA HIS A 551 5.24 -8.95 -42.44
C HIS A 551 6.45 -9.05 -43.37
N ALA A 552 6.55 -8.18 -44.37
CA ALA A 552 7.71 -8.09 -45.25
C ALA A 552 8.98 -7.69 -44.48
N LEU A 553 8.89 -6.75 -43.54
CA LEU A 553 10.01 -6.35 -42.66
C LEU A 553 10.44 -7.49 -41.75
N LEU A 554 9.51 -8.19 -41.11
CA LEU A 554 9.78 -9.37 -40.29
C LEU A 554 10.47 -10.47 -41.10
N ARG A 555 9.94 -10.81 -42.29
CA ARG A 555 10.56 -11.80 -43.18
C ARG A 555 11.94 -11.40 -43.64
N ALA A 556 12.14 -10.12 -43.99
CA ALA A 556 13.46 -9.60 -44.34
C ALA A 556 14.46 -9.72 -43.18
N ALA A 557 13.99 -9.62 -41.93
CA ALA A 557 14.77 -9.87 -40.73
C ALA A 557 14.85 -11.36 -40.31
N GLY A 558 14.24 -12.27 -41.05
CA GLY A 558 14.27 -13.71 -40.78
C GLY A 558 13.21 -14.22 -39.78
N PHE A 559 12.12 -13.48 -39.60
CA PHE A 559 11.01 -13.83 -38.70
C PHE A 559 9.68 -14.03 -39.47
N ASP A 560 8.75 -14.78 -38.88
CA ASP A 560 7.38 -15.01 -39.37
C ASP A 560 6.39 -14.68 -38.24
N LEU A 561 5.15 -14.38 -38.61
CA LEU A 561 4.07 -14.05 -37.67
C LEU A 561 3.10 -15.22 -37.58
N VAL A 562 2.84 -15.70 -36.36
CA VAL A 562 1.96 -16.84 -36.12
C VAL A 562 0.94 -16.53 -35.05
N GLU A 563 -0.30 -16.90 -35.31
CA GLU A 563 -1.41 -16.70 -34.38
C GLU A 563 -1.34 -17.78 -33.29
N LEU A 564 -1.44 -17.36 -32.02
CA LEU A 564 -1.59 -18.29 -30.91
C LEU A 564 -3.08 -18.48 -30.59
N THR A 565 -3.41 -19.60 -29.94
CA THR A 565 -4.81 -19.86 -29.55
C THR A 565 -5.30 -18.75 -28.61
N PRO A 566 -6.40 -18.06 -28.94
CA PRO A 566 -6.91 -16.97 -28.11
C PRO A 566 -7.30 -17.44 -26.71
N LEU A 567 -7.03 -16.62 -25.69
CA LEU A 567 -7.37 -16.90 -24.29
C LEU A 567 -8.36 -15.85 -23.77
N ALA A 568 -9.66 -16.11 -23.97
CA ALA A 568 -10.75 -15.25 -23.51
C ALA A 568 -10.68 -13.80 -24.04
N HIS A 569 -10.14 -12.86 -23.25
CA HIS A 569 -9.98 -11.43 -23.58
C HIS A 569 -8.57 -11.07 -24.05
N LEU A 570 -7.63 -12.01 -23.91
CA LEU A 570 -6.23 -11.83 -24.30
C LEU A 570 -6.04 -12.40 -25.71
N CYS A 571 -5.61 -11.55 -26.64
CA CYS A 571 -5.12 -12.01 -27.93
C CYS A 571 -3.60 -12.13 -27.90
N CYS A 572 -3.07 -13.23 -28.44
CA CYS A 572 -1.64 -13.49 -28.46
C CYS A 572 -1.18 -13.75 -29.89
N VAL A 573 -0.18 -12.99 -30.34
CA VAL A 573 0.50 -13.19 -31.62
C VAL A 573 1.97 -13.47 -31.36
N GLU A 574 2.54 -14.45 -32.04
CA GLU A 574 3.95 -14.81 -31.91
C GLU A 574 4.74 -14.40 -33.16
N VAL A 575 5.70 -13.49 -32.99
CA VAL A 575 6.76 -13.22 -33.97
C VAL A 575 7.90 -14.20 -33.71
N ARG A 576 8.07 -15.21 -34.56
CA ARG A 576 9.05 -16.28 -34.38
C ARG A 576 10.10 -16.32 -35.48
N ARG A 577 11.32 -16.76 -35.18
CA ARG A 577 12.37 -16.94 -36.18
C ARG A 577 12.00 -18.04 -37.18
N ILE A 578 12.22 -17.78 -38.47
CA ILE A 578 11.96 -18.75 -39.54
C ILE A 578 12.84 -19.98 -39.34
N GLY A 579 12.21 -21.15 -39.28
CA GLY A 579 12.90 -22.44 -39.09
C GLY A 579 13.03 -22.88 -37.62
N PHE A 580 12.54 -22.11 -36.66
CA PHE A 580 12.67 -22.42 -35.22
C PHE A 580 11.57 -23.34 -34.64
N VAL A 581 10.56 -23.78 -35.42
CA VAL A 581 9.48 -24.64 -34.89
C VAL A 581 9.25 -25.90 -35.73
N GLY A 582 9.24 -27.04 -35.02
CA GLY A 582 8.93 -28.40 -35.50
C GLY A 582 7.53 -28.91 -35.12
N ASP A 583 6.60 -28.03 -34.71
CA ASP A 583 5.20 -28.40 -34.45
C ASP A 583 4.30 -28.07 -35.66
N PRO A 584 3.88 -29.07 -36.46
CA PRO A 584 3.17 -28.87 -37.72
C PRO A 584 1.71 -28.38 -37.58
N MET A 585 1.22 -28.15 -36.37
CA MET A 585 -0.20 -27.85 -36.09
C MET A 585 -0.53 -26.36 -35.96
N GLN A 586 0.44 -25.46 -35.91
CA GLN A 586 0.18 -24.01 -35.81
C GLN A 586 -0.01 -23.39 -37.20
N ARG A 587 -1.19 -22.80 -37.46
CA ARG A 587 -1.52 -22.11 -38.71
C ARG A 587 -0.74 -20.80 -38.81
N LYS A 588 -0.11 -20.54 -39.94
CA LYS A 588 0.52 -19.23 -40.16
C LYS A 588 -0.57 -18.20 -40.42
N ILE A 589 -0.39 -16.97 -39.95
CA ILE A 589 -1.33 -15.88 -40.25
C ILE A 589 -1.47 -15.70 -41.77
N THR A 590 -0.37 -15.91 -42.52
CA THR A 590 -0.39 -15.89 -44.00
C THR A 590 -1.27 -16.96 -44.66
N ASP A 591 -1.60 -18.04 -43.97
CA ASP A 591 -2.42 -19.15 -44.50
C ASP A 591 -3.90 -18.74 -44.64
N TYR A 592 -4.35 -17.73 -43.87
CA TYR A 592 -5.71 -17.20 -43.98
C TYR A 592 -5.89 -16.29 -45.21
N PHE A 593 -4.81 -15.66 -45.68
CA PHE A 593 -4.89 -14.61 -46.71
C PHE A 593 -4.46 -15.06 -48.10
N SER A 594 -3.88 -16.26 -48.24
CA SER A 594 -3.44 -16.80 -49.53
C SER A 594 -4.58 -17.32 -50.41
N ALA A 595 -5.83 -17.25 -49.94
CA ALA A 595 -7.02 -17.70 -50.66
C ALA A 595 -7.78 -16.60 -51.43
N VAL A 596 -7.33 -15.34 -51.39
CA VAL A 596 -7.93 -14.24 -52.17
C VAL A 596 -6.97 -13.83 -53.28
N GLN A 597 -7.01 -14.56 -54.40
CA GLN A 597 -6.50 -14.11 -55.70
C GLN A 597 -7.63 -14.06 -56.71
#